data_AF-A0A2M8NGD0-F1
#
_entry.id   AF-A0A2M8NGD0-F1
#
_cell.length_a   1.000
_cell.length_b   1.000
_cell.length_c   1.000
_cell.angle_alpha   90.00
_cell.angle_beta   90.00
_cell.angle_gamma   90.00
#
_symmetry.space_group_name_H-M   'P 1'
#
loop_
_entity.id
_entity.type
_entity.pdbx_description
1 polymer ?
#
loop_
_entity_poly.entity_id
_entity_poly.type
_entity_poly.pdbx_seq_one_letter_code
_entity_poly.pdbx_strand_id
1 'polypeptide(L)'
;MSLRALEMGIKAVQMGSRAEGARLLRYALKQDGRSATLDGDQRATAYVWLAETSDDLAAKRSYYAAAVQHARDPGLSAEIRARLSAMTAPPPTAMPPSSLPLESPAPAANVNVALMVARVLDGAYGAGTAVFLDGMWVTTRHVVGGAERLTVELHQHGQMAAVVAASSPEHDLALLIIGHTPPGALPVAALRE
;
A
#
# COMPACT_ATOMS: atom_id res chain seq x y z
N MET A 1 2.39 34.86 -6.42
CA MET A 1 2.02 34.33 -5.08
C MET A 1 1.68 32.83 -5.10
N SER A 2 1.21 32.25 -6.21
CA SER A 2 0.81 30.83 -6.27
C SER A 2 1.97 29.83 -6.05
N LEU A 3 3.17 30.11 -6.57
CA LEU A 3 4.34 29.25 -6.43
C LEU A 3 4.78 29.09 -4.96
N ARG A 4 4.85 30.21 -4.22
CA ARG A 4 5.19 30.19 -2.79
C ARG A 4 4.15 29.41 -1.97
N ALA A 5 2.87 29.50 -2.33
CA ALA A 5 1.81 28.72 -1.68
C ALA A 5 1.93 27.21 -2.00
N LEU A 6 2.33 26.85 -3.22
CA LEU A 6 2.62 25.48 -3.61
C LEU A 6 3.79 24.91 -2.79
N GLU A 7 4.92 25.60 -2.72
CA GLU A 7 6.09 25.17 -1.94
C GLU A 7 5.78 25.03 -0.44
N MET A 8 5.06 25.99 0.14
CA MET A 8 4.60 25.91 1.52
C MET A 8 3.66 24.72 1.74
N GLY A 9 2.76 24.46 0.79
CA GLY A 9 1.86 23.31 0.82
C GLY A 9 2.63 21.99 0.84
N ILE A 10 3.60 21.80 -0.06
CA ILE A 10 4.45 20.61 -0.12
C ILE A 10 5.21 20.43 1.19
N LYS A 11 5.84 21.49 1.71
CA LYS A 11 6.57 21.43 2.97
C LYS A 11 5.67 21.06 4.15
N ALA A 12 4.44 21.59 4.19
CA ALA A 12 3.47 21.24 5.22
C ALA A 12 3.07 19.75 5.16
N VAL A 13 2.86 19.19 3.96
CA VAL A 13 2.61 17.74 3.81
C VAL A 13 3.81 16.92 4.28
N GLN A 14 5.03 17.30 3.90
CA GLN A 14 6.26 16.62 4.32
C GLN A 14 6.47 16.64 5.85
N MET A 15 6.06 17.72 6.52
CA MET A 15 6.10 17.82 7.99
C MET A 15 4.95 17.05 8.69
N GLY A 16 4.11 16.32 7.95
CA GLY A 16 2.99 15.54 8.48
C GLY A 16 1.68 16.33 8.61
N SER A 17 1.68 17.63 8.33
CA SER A 17 0.49 18.50 8.39
C SER A 17 -0.36 18.38 7.12
N ARG A 18 -0.95 17.19 6.89
CA ARG A 18 -1.70 16.85 5.67
C ARG A 18 -2.86 17.80 5.37
N ALA A 19 -3.66 18.15 6.39
CA ALA A 19 -4.83 19.02 6.21
C ALA A 19 -4.45 20.45 5.78
N GLU A 20 -3.43 21.03 6.42
CA GLU A 20 -2.95 22.37 6.08
C GLU A 20 -2.24 22.37 4.72
N GLY A 21 -1.43 21.34 4.44
CA GLY A 21 -0.81 21.14 3.13
C GLY A 21 -1.85 21.08 2.00
N ALA A 22 -2.89 20.27 2.16
CA ALA A 22 -3.98 20.17 1.18
C ALA A 22 -4.69 21.52 0.95
N ARG A 23 -4.93 22.29 2.02
CA ARG A 23 -5.54 23.62 1.94
C ARG A 23 -4.69 24.58 1.10
N LEU A 24 -3.39 24.61 1.36
CA LEU A 24 -2.43 25.46 0.65
C LEU A 24 -2.30 25.07 -0.83
N LEU A 25 -2.25 23.76 -1.13
CA LEU A 25 -2.20 23.26 -2.51
C LEU A 25 -3.45 23.61 -3.32
N ARG A 26 -4.65 23.45 -2.74
CA ARG A 26 -5.92 23.88 -3.39
C ARG A 26 -5.95 25.39 -3.61
N TYR A 27 -5.44 26.16 -2.65
CA TYR A 27 -5.33 27.62 -2.79
C TYR A 27 -4.39 28.00 -3.93
N ALA A 28 -3.23 27.35 -4.05
CA ALA A 28 -2.27 27.58 -5.12
C ALA A 28 -2.89 27.33 -6.51
N LEU A 29 -3.58 26.19 -6.69
CA LEU A 29 -4.28 25.85 -7.93
C LEU A 29 -5.43 26.83 -8.25
N LYS A 30 -6.21 27.24 -7.25
CA LYS A 30 -7.33 28.18 -7.44
C LYS A 30 -6.85 29.59 -7.84
N GLN A 31 -5.74 30.05 -7.26
CA GLN A 31 -5.15 31.34 -7.61
C GLN A 31 -4.49 31.32 -8.99
N ASP A 32 -3.86 30.20 -9.34
CA ASP A 32 -3.28 30.00 -10.66
C ASP A 32 -4.33 29.98 -11.77
N GLY A 33 -5.53 29.43 -11.56
CA GLY A 33 -6.64 29.57 -12.51
C GLY A 33 -7.04 31.02 -12.83
N ARG A 34 -6.65 31.99 -11.99
CA ARG A 34 -6.89 33.43 -12.19
C ARG A 34 -5.69 34.19 -12.76
N SER A 35 -4.47 33.75 -12.45
CA SER A 35 -3.24 34.49 -12.75
C SER A 35 -2.30 33.77 -13.72
N ALA A 36 -2.59 32.51 -14.08
CA ALA A 36 -1.79 31.63 -14.95
C ALA A 36 -0.29 31.64 -14.62
N THR A 37 0.04 31.61 -13.33
CA THR A 37 1.41 31.75 -12.82
C THR A 37 2.12 30.42 -12.58
N LEU A 38 1.42 29.29 -12.52
CA LEU A 38 2.02 27.97 -12.41
C LEU A 38 2.17 27.34 -13.80
N ASP A 39 3.36 26.84 -14.07
CA ASP A 39 3.61 26.02 -15.24
C ASP A 39 2.87 24.67 -15.16
N GLY A 40 2.67 24.00 -16.29
CA GLY A 40 1.96 22.73 -16.38
C GLY A 40 2.52 21.67 -15.41
N ASP A 41 3.85 21.58 -15.32
CA ASP A 41 4.52 20.63 -14.42
C ASP A 41 4.33 20.98 -12.94
N GLN A 42 4.23 22.27 -12.61
CA GLN A 42 3.94 22.72 -11.25
C GLN A 42 2.50 22.41 -10.85
N ARG A 43 1.56 22.54 -11.79
CA ARG A 43 0.15 22.12 -11.58
C ARG A 43 0.07 20.62 -11.40
N ALA A 44 0.75 19.85 -12.25
CA ALA A 44 0.82 18.40 -12.15
C ALA A 44 1.38 17.96 -10.79
N THR A 45 2.47 18.59 -10.34
CA THR A 45 3.06 18.36 -9.02
C THR A 45 2.07 18.65 -7.90
N ALA A 46 1.34 19.78 -7.95
CA ALA A 46 0.33 20.12 -6.96
C ALA A 46 -0.80 19.07 -6.86
N TYR A 47 -1.25 18.55 -8.00
CA TYR A 47 -2.25 17.48 -8.05
C TYR A 47 -1.72 16.16 -7.49
N VAL A 48 -0.46 15.80 -7.79
CA VAL A 48 0.20 14.62 -7.18
C VAL A 48 0.22 14.74 -5.66
N TRP A 49 0.67 15.88 -5.12
CA TRP A 49 0.69 16.08 -3.67
C TRP A 49 -0.70 16.12 -3.04
N LEU A 50 -1.71 16.64 -3.75
CA LEU A 50 -3.10 16.54 -3.29
C LEU A 50 -3.58 15.09 -3.20
N ALA A 51 -3.20 14.23 -4.16
CA ALA A 51 -3.49 12.81 -4.09
C ALA A 51 -2.86 12.17 -2.85
N GLU A 52 -1.62 12.50 -2.51
CA GLU A 52 -0.95 11.96 -1.31
C GLU A 52 -1.63 12.39 0.01
N THR A 53 -2.32 13.54 0.03
CA THR A 53 -3.05 14.00 1.23
C THR A 53 -4.45 13.39 1.39
N SER A 54 -4.97 12.72 0.36
CA SER A 54 -6.32 12.14 0.38
C SER A 54 -6.25 10.66 0.74
N ASP A 55 -7.18 10.17 1.56
CA ASP A 55 -7.29 8.74 1.87
C ASP A 55 -8.29 8.02 0.95
N ASP A 56 -9.10 8.77 0.20
CA ASP A 56 -10.08 8.21 -0.75
C ASP A 56 -9.43 7.85 -2.09
N LEU A 57 -9.54 6.58 -2.47
CA LEU A 57 -9.05 6.04 -3.73
C LEU A 57 -9.69 6.72 -4.95
N ALA A 58 -10.97 7.09 -4.89
CA ALA A 58 -11.64 7.77 -6.00
C ALA A 58 -11.10 9.20 -6.18
N ALA A 59 -10.97 9.94 -5.08
CA ALA A 59 -10.33 11.26 -5.09
C ALA A 59 -8.88 11.19 -5.60
N LYS A 60 -8.06 10.24 -5.12
CA LYS A 60 -6.68 10.05 -5.61
C LYS A 60 -6.62 9.86 -7.12
N ARG A 61 -7.46 8.98 -7.67
CA ARG A 61 -7.53 8.72 -9.13
C ARG A 61 -7.85 9.99 -9.90
N SER A 62 -8.82 10.78 -9.42
CA SER A 62 -9.19 12.04 -10.06
C SER A 62 -8.04 13.06 -10.06
N TYR A 63 -7.27 13.13 -8.97
CA TYR A 63 -6.11 14.00 -8.88
C TYR A 63 -4.95 13.54 -9.77
N TYR A 64 -4.64 12.24 -9.82
CA TYR A 64 -3.61 11.74 -10.73
C TYR A 64 -4.00 11.91 -12.22
N ALA A 65 -5.27 11.71 -12.56
CA ALA A 65 -5.76 11.97 -13.91
C ALA A 65 -5.61 13.45 -14.31
N ALA A 66 -5.95 14.38 -13.40
CA ALA A 66 -5.72 15.81 -13.60
C ALA A 66 -4.23 16.14 -13.72
N ALA A 67 -3.37 15.48 -12.93
CA ALA A 67 -1.92 15.68 -13.01
C ALA A 67 -1.35 15.30 -14.38
N VAL A 68 -1.76 14.16 -14.96
CA VAL A 68 -1.33 13.73 -16.30
C VAL A 68 -1.77 14.73 -17.39
N GLN A 69 -2.95 15.32 -17.26
CA GLN A 69 -3.45 16.30 -18.24
C GLN A 69 -2.65 17.61 -18.23
N HIS A 70 -2.06 17.96 -17.08
CA HIS A 70 -1.33 19.22 -16.93
C HIS A 70 0.20 19.07 -17.08
N ALA A 71 0.73 17.86 -16.92
CA ALA A 71 2.17 17.58 -17.09
C ALA A 71 2.61 17.88 -18.54
N ARG A 72 3.62 18.74 -18.67
CA ARG A 72 4.31 19.04 -19.94
C ARG A 72 5.52 18.14 -20.12
N ASP A 73 6.18 17.76 -19.02
CA ASP A 73 7.28 16.81 -19.06
C ASP A 73 6.76 15.38 -19.36
N PRO A 74 7.20 14.75 -20.47
CA PRO A 74 6.85 13.38 -20.78
C PRO A 74 7.31 12.39 -19.69
N GLY A 75 8.43 12.63 -19.01
CA GLY A 75 8.92 11.78 -17.92
C GLY A 75 8.00 11.79 -16.70
N LEU A 76 7.63 12.98 -16.23
CA LEU A 76 6.67 13.17 -15.14
C LEU A 76 5.31 12.54 -15.49
N SER A 77 4.81 12.78 -16.71
CA SER A 77 3.54 12.21 -17.16
C SER A 77 3.55 10.68 -17.20
N ALA A 78 4.69 10.07 -17.57
CA ALA A 78 4.87 8.62 -17.60
C ALA A 78 4.90 8.04 -16.19
N GLU A 79 5.58 8.68 -15.23
CA GLU A 79 5.60 8.25 -13.84
C GLU A 79 4.20 8.32 -13.21
N ILE A 80 3.48 9.43 -13.40
CA ILE A 80 2.11 9.59 -12.88
C ILE A 80 1.18 8.55 -13.50
N ARG A 81 1.32 8.28 -14.81
CA ARG A 81 0.53 7.26 -15.51
C ARG A 81 0.85 5.85 -15.00
N ALA A 82 2.11 5.55 -14.69
CA ALA A 82 2.52 4.28 -14.09
C ALA A 82 1.93 4.10 -12.68
N ARG A 83 1.91 5.15 -11.86
CA ARG A 83 1.23 5.10 -10.55
C ARG A 83 -0.28 4.93 -10.69
N LEU A 84 -0.91 5.64 -11.63
CA LEU A 84 -2.34 5.52 -11.90
C LEU A 84 -2.71 4.13 -12.42
N SER A 85 -1.89 3.55 -13.31
CA SER A 85 -2.10 2.19 -13.81
C SER A 85 -1.90 1.16 -12.71
N ALA A 86 -0.88 1.28 -11.85
CA ALA A 86 -0.72 0.40 -10.69
C ALA A 86 -1.94 0.41 -9.74
N MET A 87 -2.63 1.55 -9.62
CA MET A 87 -3.86 1.68 -8.82
C MET A 87 -5.15 1.16 -9.50
N THR A 88 -5.10 0.90 -10.81
CA THR A 88 -6.28 0.51 -11.62
C THR A 88 -6.10 -0.81 -12.36
N ALA A 89 -4.89 -1.36 -12.41
CA ALA A 89 -4.58 -2.59 -13.10
C ALA A 89 -5.38 -3.74 -12.49
N PRO A 90 -6.22 -4.43 -13.29
CA PRO A 90 -6.70 -5.75 -12.90
C PRO A 90 -5.50 -6.72 -12.82
N PRO A 91 -5.56 -7.76 -11.97
CA PRO A 91 -4.51 -8.77 -11.92
C PRO A 91 -4.29 -9.35 -13.33
N PRO A 92 -3.03 -9.59 -13.75
CA PRO A 92 -2.74 -10.06 -15.10
C PRO A 92 -3.46 -11.39 -15.35
N THR A 93 -4.34 -11.41 -16.34
CA THR A 93 -4.93 -12.64 -16.87
C THR A 93 -3.85 -13.44 -17.58
N ALA A 94 -3.58 -14.64 -17.06
CA ALA A 94 -2.67 -15.61 -17.68
C ALA A 94 -3.14 -15.96 -19.10
N MET A 95 -2.29 -15.71 -20.10
CA MET A 95 -2.47 -16.28 -21.44
C MET A 95 -2.13 -17.78 -21.43
N PRO A 96 -2.78 -18.62 -22.24
CA PRO A 96 -2.47 -20.05 -22.31
C PRO A 96 -1.11 -20.27 -22.99
N PRO A 97 -0.30 -21.25 -22.55
CA PRO A 97 1.04 -21.47 -23.06
C PRO A 97 1.01 -22.21 -24.40
N SER A 98 1.63 -21.61 -25.43
CA SER A 98 2.14 -22.37 -26.58
C SER A 98 3.43 -23.08 -26.17
N SER A 99 3.45 -24.40 -26.34
CA SER A 99 4.55 -25.29 -25.98
C SER A 99 5.74 -25.21 -26.95
N LEU A 100 6.92 -24.89 -26.44
CA LEU A 100 8.22 -25.33 -26.96
C LEU A 100 9.11 -25.70 -25.76
N PRO A 101 9.83 -26.83 -25.78
CA PRO A 101 10.70 -27.23 -24.67
C PRO A 101 12.07 -26.55 -24.83
N LEU A 102 12.28 -25.46 -24.10
CA LEU A 102 13.61 -25.08 -23.65
C LEU A 102 13.68 -25.31 -22.15
N GLU A 103 14.58 -26.21 -21.79
CA GLU A 103 15.09 -26.45 -20.45
C GLU A 103 15.55 -25.09 -19.87
N SER A 104 14.68 -24.48 -19.07
CA SER A 104 14.94 -23.25 -18.32
C SER A 104 15.31 -23.65 -16.89
N PRO A 105 16.29 -23.01 -16.25
CA PRO A 105 16.53 -23.20 -14.82
C PRO A 105 15.24 -22.88 -14.07
N ALA A 106 14.90 -23.71 -13.08
CA ALA A 106 13.64 -23.65 -12.35
C ALA A 106 13.24 -22.21 -12.03
N PRO A 107 11.99 -21.78 -12.33
CA PRO A 107 11.55 -20.45 -11.97
C PRO A 107 11.63 -20.31 -10.45
N ALA A 108 12.33 -19.28 -9.98
CA ALA A 108 12.14 -18.79 -8.63
C ALA A 108 10.63 -18.67 -8.42
N ALA A 109 10.09 -19.44 -7.47
CA ALA A 109 8.67 -19.44 -7.20
C ALA A 109 8.25 -17.98 -7.01
N ASN A 110 7.33 -17.49 -7.84
CA ASN A 110 6.70 -16.18 -7.63
C ASN A 110 5.92 -16.27 -6.32
N VAL A 111 6.60 -15.99 -5.19
CA VAL A 111 5.99 -16.04 -3.86
C VAL A 111 4.98 -14.91 -3.81
N ASN A 112 3.70 -15.28 -3.83
CA ASN A 112 2.63 -14.31 -3.62
C ASN A 112 2.62 -13.94 -2.13
N VAL A 113 3.29 -12.83 -1.80
CA VAL A 113 3.42 -12.32 -0.43
C VAL A 113 2.05 -12.11 0.24
N ALA A 114 1.00 -11.82 -0.53
CA ALA A 114 -0.35 -11.67 0.01
C ALA A 114 -0.91 -12.96 0.65
N LEU A 115 -0.39 -14.14 0.27
CA LEU A 115 -0.76 -15.41 0.92
C LEU A 115 -0.11 -15.57 2.30
N MET A 116 1.00 -14.88 2.56
CA MET A 116 1.74 -14.93 3.82
C MET A 116 1.27 -13.89 4.85
N VAL A 117 0.25 -13.09 4.51
CA VAL A 117 -0.26 -12.01 5.36
C VAL A 117 -1.74 -12.25 5.66
N ALA A 118 -2.10 -12.20 6.93
CA ALA A 118 -3.48 -12.25 7.41
C ALA A 118 -3.82 -10.91 8.07
N ARG A 119 -5.07 -10.48 7.92
CA ARG A 119 -5.60 -9.33 8.65
C ARG A 119 -6.30 -9.81 9.91
N VAL A 120 -5.91 -9.33 11.08
CA VAL A 120 -6.66 -9.57 12.33
C VAL A 120 -7.80 -8.57 12.39
N LEU A 121 -9.04 -9.03 12.59
CA LEU A 121 -10.23 -8.17 12.51
C LEU A 121 -10.68 -7.63 13.87
N ASP A 122 -10.60 -8.45 14.91
CA ASP A 122 -11.16 -8.23 16.25
C ASP A 122 -10.08 -8.23 17.34
N GLY A 123 -8.90 -7.70 17.00
CA GLY A 123 -7.84 -7.47 17.98
C GLY A 123 -8.30 -6.54 19.11
N ALA A 124 -7.70 -6.69 20.29
CA ALA A 124 -8.08 -5.95 21.50
C ALA A 124 -8.02 -4.42 21.33
N TYR A 125 -7.19 -3.94 20.42
CA TYR A 125 -7.02 -2.52 20.09
C TYR A 125 -7.38 -2.21 18.62
N GLY A 126 -8.20 -3.07 18.01
CA GLY A 126 -8.65 -2.94 16.62
C GLY A 126 -7.94 -3.89 15.66
N ALA A 127 -8.13 -3.62 14.36
CA ALA A 127 -7.59 -4.47 13.32
C ALA A 127 -6.06 -4.44 13.29
N GLY A 128 -5.45 -5.58 12.98
CA GLY A 128 -4.00 -5.74 12.89
C GLY A 128 -3.58 -6.62 11.74
N THR A 129 -2.30 -6.99 11.73
CA THR A 129 -1.69 -7.81 10.69
C THR A 129 -0.90 -8.94 11.31
N ALA A 130 -1.10 -10.16 10.81
CA ALA A 130 -0.28 -11.32 11.12
C ALA A 130 0.48 -11.77 9.87
N VAL A 131 1.69 -12.29 10.06
CA VAL A 131 2.56 -12.82 9.00
C VAL A 131 2.87 -14.29 9.26
N PHE A 132 2.97 -15.09 8.20
CA PHE A 132 3.34 -16.49 8.32
C PHE A 132 4.85 -16.67 8.32
N LEU A 133 5.39 -17.27 9.37
CA LEU A 133 6.81 -17.53 9.58
C LEU A 133 6.99 -18.94 10.15
N ASP A 134 7.77 -19.77 9.46
CA ASP A 134 8.21 -21.08 9.95
C ASP A 134 7.09 -21.99 10.52
N GLY A 135 5.96 -22.08 9.80
CA GLY A 135 4.85 -22.91 10.23
C GLY A 135 3.85 -22.22 11.16
N MET A 136 4.13 -20.99 11.58
CA MET A 136 3.35 -20.24 12.56
C MET A 136 2.91 -18.88 12.05
N TRP A 137 1.75 -18.43 12.50
CA TRP A 137 1.32 -17.05 12.27
C TRP A 137 1.80 -16.17 13.42
N VAL A 138 2.39 -15.03 13.10
CA VAL A 138 3.00 -14.12 14.08
C VAL A 138 2.38 -12.74 13.92
N THR A 139 1.97 -12.14 15.02
CA THR A 139 1.47 -10.76 15.10
C THR A 139 2.11 -10.07 16.31
N THR A 140 1.85 -8.79 16.50
CA THR A 140 2.23 -8.12 17.75
C THR A 140 1.29 -8.51 18.89
N ARG A 141 1.81 -8.54 20.12
CA ARG A 141 0.98 -8.76 21.31
C ARG A 141 -0.01 -7.61 21.48
N HIS A 142 0.36 -6.39 21.12
CA HIS A 142 -0.54 -5.25 21.12
C HIS A 142 -1.82 -5.53 20.35
N VAL A 143 -1.76 -6.15 19.17
CA VAL A 143 -2.96 -6.50 18.38
C VAL A 143 -3.85 -7.50 19.11
N VAL A 144 -3.26 -8.51 19.74
CA VAL A 144 -3.99 -9.59 20.44
C VAL A 144 -4.53 -9.14 21.80
N GLY A 145 -3.80 -8.28 22.51
CA GLY A 145 -4.04 -7.92 23.89
C GLY A 145 -4.02 -9.13 24.82
N GLY A 146 -5.20 -9.49 25.35
CA GLY A 146 -5.41 -10.66 26.21
C GLY A 146 -6.45 -11.65 25.64
N ALA A 147 -6.82 -11.53 24.36
CA ALA A 147 -7.76 -12.44 23.73
C ALA A 147 -7.14 -13.83 23.55
N GLU A 148 -7.93 -14.90 23.75
CA GLU A 148 -7.51 -16.28 23.44
C GLU A 148 -7.86 -16.68 22.00
N ARG A 149 -8.87 -16.03 21.44
CA ARG A 149 -9.42 -16.31 20.11
C ARG A 149 -9.66 -15.00 19.37
N LEU A 150 -9.39 -15.04 18.08
CA LEU A 150 -9.49 -13.91 17.16
C LEU A 150 -10.10 -14.37 15.84
N THR A 151 -10.66 -13.44 15.11
CA THR A 151 -11.09 -13.58 13.72
C THR A 151 -10.04 -12.96 12.82
N VAL A 152 -9.54 -13.75 11.87
CA VAL A 152 -8.53 -13.34 10.91
C VAL A 152 -9.07 -13.48 9.50
N GLU A 153 -8.70 -12.58 8.61
CA GLU A 153 -9.04 -12.60 7.20
C GLU A 153 -7.80 -12.96 6.38
N LEU A 154 -7.89 -14.07 5.64
CA LEU A 154 -6.87 -14.52 4.70
C LEU A 154 -7.27 -14.14 3.27
N HIS A 155 -6.30 -13.81 2.43
CA HIS A 155 -6.52 -13.31 1.08
C HIS A 155 -7.44 -14.19 0.20
N GLN A 156 -7.37 -15.51 0.34
CA GLN A 156 -8.16 -16.46 -0.46
C GLN A 156 -9.21 -17.26 0.33
N HIS A 157 -9.10 -17.30 1.66
CA HIS A 157 -9.96 -18.14 2.51
C HIS A 157 -11.02 -17.34 3.28
N GLY A 158 -11.04 -16.02 3.10
CA GLY A 158 -11.97 -15.15 3.82
C GLY A 158 -11.68 -15.15 5.31
N GLN A 159 -12.72 -15.03 6.12
CA GLN A 159 -12.60 -14.98 7.58
C GLN A 159 -12.49 -16.37 8.19
N MET A 160 -11.53 -16.53 9.09
CA MET A 160 -11.24 -17.76 9.82
C MET A 160 -11.06 -17.45 11.31
N ALA A 161 -11.29 -18.45 12.16
CA ALA A 161 -10.93 -18.38 13.57
C ALA A 161 -9.43 -18.67 13.75
N ALA A 162 -8.78 -17.87 14.58
CA ALA A 162 -7.41 -18.03 15.05
C ALA A 162 -7.40 -18.21 16.57
N VAL A 163 -6.47 -19.03 17.05
CA VAL A 163 -6.24 -19.23 18.49
C VAL A 163 -4.85 -18.71 18.85
N VAL A 164 -4.73 -18.01 19.96
CA VAL A 164 -3.44 -17.50 20.45
C VAL A 164 -2.70 -18.64 21.13
N ALA A 165 -1.61 -19.10 20.53
CA ALA A 165 -0.80 -20.20 21.04
C ALA A 165 0.12 -19.72 22.17
N ALA A 166 0.71 -18.54 22.00
CA ALA A 166 1.62 -17.93 22.95
C ALA A 166 1.67 -16.41 22.76
N SER A 167 2.03 -15.68 23.82
CA SER A 167 2.34 -14.25 23.72
C SER A 167 3.52 -13.88 24.60
N SER A 168 4.34 -12.92 24.16
CA SER A 168 5.46 -12.36 24.89
C SER A 168 5.26 -10.85 25.04
N PRO A 169 4.90 -10.36 26.24
CA PRO A 169 4.78 -8.92 26.49
C PRO A 169 6.09 -8.16 26.33
N GLU A 170 7.21 -8.80 26.66
CA GLU A 170 8.54 -8.19 26.61
C GLU A 170 8.97 -7.85 25.18
N HIS A 171 8.62 -8.70 24.21
CA HIS A 171 9.00 -8.54 22.80
C HIS A 171 7.88 -7.99 21.93
N ASP A 172 6.71 -7.72 22.51
CA ASP A 172 5.48 -7.37 21.81
C ASP A 172 5.11 -8.35 20.68
N LEU A 173 5.21 -9.66 20.94
CA LEU A 173 4.92 -10.71 19.97
C LEU A 173 3.80 -11.64 20.45
N ALA A 174 3.00 -12.13 19.52
CA ALA A 174 2.03 -13.19 19.75
C ALA A 174 2.02 -14.17 18.57
N LEU A 175 1.90 -15.46 18.92
CA LEU A 175 1.84 -16.57 17.99
C LEU A 175 0.40 -17.04 17.87
N LEU A 176 -0.07 -17.21 16.64
CA LEU A 176 -1.42 -17.62 16.30
C LEU A 176 -1.39 -18.98 15.61
N ILE A 177 -2.36 -19.84 15.97
CA ILE A 177 -2.70 -21.05 15.24
C ILE A 177 -3.91 -20.71 14.37
N ILE A 178 -3.70 -20.78 13.06
CA ILE A 178 -4.76 -20.70 12.05
C ILE A 178 -4.75 -22.04 11.33
N GLY A 179 -5.92 -22.62 11.07
CA GLY A 179 -6.08 -23.91 10.37
C GLY A 179 -5.67 -23.89 8.88
N HIS A 180 -4.81 -22.94 8.48
CA HIS A 180 -4.34 -22.76 7.13
C HIS A 180 -2.84 -22.44 7.11
N THR A 181 -2.12 -23.14 6.24
CA THR A 181 -0.71 -22.93 5.94
C THR A 181 -0.58 -22.46 4.49
N PRO A 182 -0.02 -21.27 4.23
CA PRO A 182 0.10 -20.77 2.88
C PRO A 182 1.08 -21.62 2.05
N PRO A 183 0.78 -21.84 0.75
CA PRO A 183 1.68 -22.56 -0.14
C PRO A 183 2.96 -21.76 -0.36
N GLY A 184 4.11 -22.44 -0.35
CA GLY A 184 5.41 -21.79 -0.56
C GLY A 184 5.97 -21.05 0.66
N ALA A 185 5.52 -21.42 1.87
CA ALA A 185 6.15 -20.98 3.12
C ALA A 185 7.67 -21.14 3.07
N LEU A 186 8.37 -20.01 3.16
CA LEU A 186 9.82 -20.01 3.16
C LEU A 186 10.31 -20.46 4.54
N PRO A 187 11.17 -21.49 4.64
CA PRO A 187 11.86 -21.78 5.88
C PRO A 187 12.77 -20.59 6.22
N VAL A 188 12.74 -20.12 7.47
CA VAL A 188 13.54 -18.96 7.95
C VAL A 188 15.04 -19.19 7.75
N ALA A 189 15.47 -20.44 7.61
CA ALA A 189 16.84 -20.81 7.26
C ALA A 189 17.36 -20.18 5.93
N ALA A 190 16.47 -19.74 5.03
CA ALA A 190 16.84 -19.16 3.74
C ALA A 190 17.18 -17.65 3.77
N LEU A 191 17.08 -16.98 4.93
CA LEU A 191 17.32 -15.53 5.09
C LEU A 191 18.69 -15.18 5.72
N ARG A 192 19.65 -16.12 5.71
CA ARG A 192 21.05 -15.85 6.06
C ARG A 192 21.87 -15.58 4.79
N GLU A 193 21.90 -14.33 4.35
CA GLU A 193 23.00 -13.75 3.55
C GLU A 193 23.34 -12.36 4.08
#